data_AF-A0A2Z5UKV6-F1
#
_entry.id   AF-A0A2Z5UKV6-F1
#
_cell.length_a   1.000
_cell.length_b   1.000
_cell.length_c   1.000
_cell.angle_alpha   90.00
_cell.angle_beta   90.00
_cell.angle_gamma   90.00
#
_symmetry.space_group_name_H-M   'P 1'
#
loop_
_entity.id
_entity.type
_entity.pdbx_description
1 polymer ?
#
loop_
_entity_poly.entity_id
_entity_poly.type
_entity_poly.pdbx_seq_one_letter_code
_entity_poly.pdbx_strand_id
1 'polypeptide(L)'
;MASSDPETPAPAGRSFDGISHGYAPDGRPATSEPVPLDKIVGDVVENLSATAKAELALIEARGELALHGATWSAAWGAVAACALGVAMLALAFGAILALAPHTGPLLATIIVVAVLLLIAALAGWRARRAYGDIRTALRRDLVNEGVDD
;
A
#
# COMPACT_ATOMS: atom_id res chain seq x y z
N MET A 1 68.26 7.41 -35.88
CA MET A 1 67.51 6.15 -35.65
C MET A 1 66.14 6.32 -36.27
N ALA A 2 65.83 5.51 -37.26
CA ALA A 2 64.51 5.44 -37.88
C ALA A 2 63.56 4.63 -37.00
N SER A 3 62.28 5.00 -36.93
CA SER A 3 61.21 4.06 -36.58
C SER A 3 59.93 4.47 -37.29
N SER A 4 59.43 3.51 -38.06
CA SER A 4 58.28 3.59 -38.96
C SER A 4 56.95 3.59 -38.21
N ASP A 5 55.93 4.06 -38.94
CA ASP A 5 54.51 4.22 -38.61
C ASP A 5 53.74 2.86 -38.78
N PRO A 6 52.39 2.79 -38.71
CA PRO A 6 51.58 2.35 -37.56
C PRO A 6 50.79 1.03 -37.82
N GLU A 7 50.46 0.27 -36.78
CA GLU A 7 49.47 -0.82 -36.91
C GLU A 7 48.51 -0.85 -35.71
N THR A 8 47.27 -0.45 -35.98
CA THR A 8 46.14 -0.53 -35.05
C THR A 8 45.55 -1.93 -35.11
N PRO A 9 45.50 -2.70 -34.01
CA PRO A 9 44.74 -3.94 -33.99
C PRO A 9 43.24 -3.64 -33.87
N ALA A 10 42.45 -4.23 -34.77
CA ALA A 10 41.00 -4.13 -34.83
C ALA A 10 40.31 -4.63 -33.53
N PRO A 11 39.11 -4.12 -33.19
CA PRO A 11 38.37 -4.56 -32.02
C PRO A 11 37.92 -6.01 -32.20
N ALA A 12 38.37 -6.90 -31.31
CA ALA A 12 37.91 -8.27 -31.21
C ALA A 12 36.39 -8.29 -31.02
N GLY A 13 35.69 -8.98 -31.93
CA GLY A 13 34.25 -9.16 -31.89
C GLY A 13 33.82 -9.73 -30.55
N ARG A 14 32.90 -9.04 -29.87
CA ARG A 14 32.15 -9.62 -28.75
C ARG A 14 31.26 -10.71 -29.30
N SER A 15 31.68 -11.96 -29.10
CA SER A 15 30.82 -13.13 -29.25
C SER A 15 29.74 -13.05 -28.16
N PHE A 16 28.55 -12.58 -28.54
CA PHE A 16 27.35 -12.82 -27.76
C PHE A 16 26.97 -14.30 -27.96
N ASP A 17 27.64 -15.19 -27.22
CA ASP A 17 27.22 -16.59 -27.10
C ASP A 17 26.07 -16.66 -26.08
N GLY A 18 24.94 -16.08 -26.48
CA GLY A 18 23.69 -16.03 -25.72
C GLY A 18 22.84 -17.26 -25.96
N ILE A 19 23.41 -18.45 -25.88
CA ILE A 19 22.62 -19.68 -25.81
C ILE A 19 22.19 -19.85 -24.37
N SER A 20 20.98 -19.37 -24.07
CA SER A 20 20.27 -19.81 -22.88
C SER A 20 20.16 -21.34 -22.96
N HIS A 21 20.87 -22.05 -22.08
CA HIS A 21 20.55 -23.43 -21.78
C HIS A 21 19.15 -23.43 -21.17
N GLY A 22 18.15 -23.46 -22.06
CA GLY A 22 16.80 -23.87 -21.69
C GLY A 22 16.96 -25.18 -20.94
N TYR A 23 16.39 -25.23 -19.74
CA TYR A 23 16.25 -26.45 -18.97
C TYR A 23 15.63 -27.51 -19.88
N ALA A 24 16.48 -28.36 -20.45
CA ALA A 24 16.09 -29.55 -21.18
C ALA A 24 16.43 -30.71 -20.24
N PRO A 25 15.47 -31.21 -19.45
CA PRO A 25 15.73 -32.38 -18.62
C PRO A 25 15.91 -33.56 -19.58
N ASP A 26 17.16 -33.92 -19.86
CA ASP A 26 17.53 -35.12 -20.63
C ASP A 26 17.33 -36.39 -19.79
N GLY A 27 16.08 -36.64 -19.43
CA GLY A 27 15.62 -37.86 -18.83
C GLY A 27 14.29 -38.23 -19.46
N ARG A 28 14.20 -39.44 -20.03
CA ARG A 28 12.91 -40.10 -20.28
C ARG A 28 12.06 -39.90 -19.02
N PRO A 29 10.77 -39.50 -19.09
CA PRO A 29 9.96 -39.39 -17.89
C PRO A 29 10.05 -40.75 -17.19
N ALA A 30 10.76 -40.78 -16.05
CA ALA A 30 10.68 -41.92 -15.16
C ALA A 30 9.19 -42.05 -14.91
N THR A 31 8.62 -43.20 -15.28
CA THR A 31 7.24 -43.54 -14.99
C THR A 31 6.99 -43.10 -13.57
N SER A 32 6.15 -42.07 -13.39
CA SER A 32 5.90 -41.46 -12.10
C SER A 32 5.50 -42.58 -11.17
N GLU A 33 6.40 -42.99 -10.28
CA GLU A 33 6.02 -43.83 -9.16
C GLU A 33 4.89 -43.05 -8.49
N PRO A 34 3.71 -43.65 -8.28
CA PRO A 34 2.54 -42.91 -7.82
C PRO A 34 2.88 -42.31 -6.46
N VAL A 35 3.30 -41.04 -6.49
CA VAL A 35 3.59 -40.27 -5.28
C VAL A 35 2.26 -40.23 -4.55
N PRO A 36 2.23 -40.74 -3.31
CA PRO A 36 0.96 -40.90 -2.64
C PRO A 36 0.39 -39.50 -2.38
N LEU A 37 -0.93 -39.34 -2.55
CA LEU A 37 -1.59 -38.02 -2.58
C LEU A 37 -1.28 -37.18 -1.33
N ASP A 38 -1.04 -37.83 -0.19
CA ASP A 38 -0.65 -37.20 1.08
C ASP A 38 0.67 -36.41 0.96
N LYS A 39 1.63 -36.91 0.19
CA LYS A 39 2.88 -36.20 -0.10
C LYS A 39 2.66 -34.97 -0.98
N ILE A 40 1.82 -35.09 -2.00
CA ILE A 40 1.52 -33.98 -2.92
C ILE A 40 0.79 -32.86 -2.17
N VAL A 41 -0.18 -33.20 -1.33
CA VAL A 41 -0.91 -32.23 -0.50
C VAL A 41 0.04 -31.60 0.52
N GLY A 42 0.91 -32.39 1.14
CA GLY A 42 1.94 -31.90 2.06
C GLY A 42 2.86 -30.87 1.40
N ASP A 43 3.36 -31.17 0.20
CA ASP A 43 4.25 -30.27 -0.53
C ASP A 43 3.55 -28.97 -0.97
N VAL A 44 2.28 -29.03 -1.40
CA VAL A 44 1.52 -27.81 -1.74
C VAL A 44 1.26 -26.95 -0.52
N VAL A 45 0.87 -27.55 0.61
CA VAL A 45 0.63 -26.82 1.86
C VAL A 45 1.92 -26.17 2.36
N GLU A 46 3.04 -26.89 2.30
CA GLU A 46 4.34 -26.36 2.70
C GLU A 46 4.78 -25.22 1.78
N ASN A 47 4.57 -25.35 0.47
CA ASN A 47 4.95 -24.32 -0.49
C ASN A 47 4.08 -23.06 -0.34
N LEU A 48 2.77 -23.21 -0.12
CA LEU A 48 1.86 -22.09 0.17
C LEU A 48 2.20 -21.41 1.51
N SER A 49 2.55 -22.20 2.53
CA SER A 49 3.04 -21.71 3.83
C SER A 49 4.34 -20.92 3.68
N ALA A 50 5.28 -21.42 2.88
CA ALA A 50 6.55 -20.77 2.60
C ALA A 50 6.35 -19.45 1.84
N THR A 51 5.47 -19.43 0.82
CA THR A 51 5.11 -18.22 0.08
C THR A 51 4.39 -17.21 0.97
N ALA A 52 3.44 -17.64 1.80
CA ALA A 52 2.75 -16.75 2.73
C ALA A 52 3.70 -16.12 3.76
N LYS A 53 4.67 -16.89 4.27
CA LYS A 53 5.72 -16.37 5.16
C LYS A 53 6.63 -15.37 4.46
N ALA A 54 6.95 -15.58 3.19
CA ALA A 54 7.75 -14.65 2.40
C ALA A 54 7.02 -13.32 2.16
N GLU A 55 5.72 -13.36 1.87
CA GLU A 55 4.88 -12.15 1.73
C GLU A 55 4.73 -11.41 3.05
N LEU A 56 4.54 -12.13 4.16
CA LEU A 56 4.52 -11.52 5.50
C LEU A 56 5.85 -10.83 5.83
N ALA A 57 6.98 -11.46 5.51
CA ALA A 57 8.30 -10.86 5.69
C ALA A 57 8.50 -9.60 4.83
N LEU A 58 7.91 -9.56 3.63
CA LEU A 58 7.96 -8.41 2.73
C LEU A 58 7.06 -7.26 3.24
N ILE A 59 5.89 -7.57 3.81
CA ILE A 59 5.02 -6.60 4.48
C ILE A 59 5.68 -6.05 5.74
N GLU A 60 6.37 -6.88 6.50
CA GLU A 60 7.06 -6.46 7.72
C GLU A 60 8.26 -5.56 7.41
N ALA A 61 9.06 -5.89 6.39
CA ALA A 61 10.16 -5.05 5.92
C ALA A 61 9.68 -3.71 5.33
N ARG A 62 8.58 -3.70 4.57
CA ARG A 62 7.94 -2.45 4.11
C ARG A 62 7.27 -1.70 5.26
N GLY A 63 6.77 -2.39 6.26
CA GLY A 63 6.21 -1.84 7.49
C GLY A 63 7.26 -1.05 8.27
N GLU A 64 8.48 -1.59 8.39
CA GLU A 64 9.59 -0.95 9.09
C GLU A 64 10.06 0.34 8.39
N LEU A 65 10.09 0.36 7.05
CA LEU A 65 10.36 1.56 6.25
C LEU A 65 9.19 2.56 6.27
N ALA A 66 7.94 2.08 6.24
CA ALA A 66 6.76 2.92 6.36
C ALA A 66 6.67 3.55 7.75
N LEU A 67 7.10 2.87 8.82
CA LEU A 67 7.07 3.39 10.19
C LEU A 67 7.88 4.68 10.35
N HIS A 68 9.01 4.85 9.65
CA HIS A 68 9.82 6.07 9.77
C HIS A 68 9.17 7.29 9.08
N GLY A 69 8.59 7.13 7.89
CA GLY A 69 7.86 8.22 7.22
C GLY A 69 6.44 8.44 7.76
N ALA A 70 5.77 7.36 8.16
CA ALA A 70 4.43 7.38 8.72
C ALA A 70 4.42 8.02 10.10
N THR A 71 5.42 7.78 10.96
CA THR A 71 5.47 8.44 12.28
C THR A 71 5.62 9.95 12.16
N TRP A 72 6.43 10.45 11.21
CA TRP A 72 6.56 11.89 10.98
C TRP A 72 5.26 12.49 10.44
N SER A 73 4.65 11.86 9.43
CA SER A 73 3.36 12.32 8.88
C SER A 73 2.21 12.22 9.88
N ALA A 74 2.20 11.17 10.73
CA ALA A 74 1.25 10.98 11.81
C ALA A 74 1.44 12.02 12.92
N ALA A 75 2.68 12.41 13.24
CA ALA A 75 2.96 13.49 14.19
C ALA A 75 2.38 14.82 13.69
N TRP A 76 2.61 15.18 12.42
CA TRP A 76 2.01 16.38 11.83
C TRP A 76 0.49 16.29 11.72
N GLY A 77 -0.05 15.09 11.43
CA GLY A 77 -1.49 14.84 11.45
C GLY A 77 -2.11 15.05 12.83
N ALA A 78 -1.45 14.61 13.90
CA ALA A 78 -1.88 14.82 15.27
C ALA A 78 -1.86 16.32 15.65
N VAL A 79 -0.81 17.05 15.27
CA VAL A 79 -0.71 18.50 15.48
C VAL A 79 -1.84 19.22 14.74
N ALA A 80 -2.10 18.86 13.48
CA ALA A 80 -3.20 19.43 12.71
C ALA A 80 -4.57 19.12 13.32
N ALA A 81 -4.78 17.90 13.83
CA ALA A 81 -6.01 17.51 14.50
C ALA A 81 -6.24 18.30 15.80
N CYS A 82 -5.19 18.50 16.61
CA CYS A 82 -5.24 19.35 17.79
C CYS A 82 -5.57 20.81 17.42
N ALA A 83 -4.88 21.38 16.43
CA ALA A 83 -5.14 22.73 15.95
C ALA A 83 -6.58 22.89 15.43
N LEU A 84 -7.09 21.90 14.70
CA LEU A 84 -8.47 21.87 14.23
C LEU A 84 -9.47 21.81 15.39
N GLY A 85 -9.18 21.04 16.44
CA GLY A 85 -9.98 21.00 17.66
C GLY A 85 -10.06 22.37 18.35
N VAL A 86 -8.91 23.05 18.48
CA VAL A 86 -8.86 24.41 19.05
C VAL A 86 -9.61 25.41 18.16
N ALA A 87 -9.45 25.32 16.84
CA ALA A 87 -10.16 26.18 15.89
C ALA A 87 -11.68 25.98 15.94
N MET A 88 -12.16 24.74 16.06
CA MET A 88 -13.59 24.44 16.24
C MET A 88 -14.12 25.02 17.55
N LEU A 89 -13.34 24.97 18.64
CA LEU A 89 -13.72 25.57 19.91
C LEU A 89 -13.80 27.09 19.82
N ALA A 90 -12.81 27.74 19.18
CA ALA A 90 -12.82 29.18 18.94
C ALA A 90 -14.01 29.60 18.06
N LEU A 91 -14.30 28.83 17.00
CA LEU A 91 -15.46 29.03 16.14
C LEU A 91 -16.77 28.87 16.92
N ALA A 92 -16.85 27.91 17.85
CA ALA A 92 -18.02 27.74 18.71
C ALA A 92 -18.25 28.97 19.60
N PHE A 93 -17.21 29.42 20.31
CA PHE A 93 -17.32 30.62 21.16
C PHE A 93 -17.67 31.88 20.35
N GLY A 94 -17.03 32.08 19.20
CA GLY A 94 -17.34 33.19 18.31
C GLY A 94 -18.78 33.16 17.80
N ALA A 95 -19.28 31.99 17.40
CA ALA A 95 -20.65 31.83 16.94
C ALA A 95 -21.67 32.03 18.07
N ILE A 96 -21.39 31.55 19.29
CA ILE A 96 -22.25 31.77 20.45
C ILE A 96 -22.34 33.26 20.78
N LEU A 97 -21.21 33.99 20.81
CA LEU A 97 -21.19 35.43 21.08
C LEU A 97 -21.96 36.22 20.01
N ALA A 98 -21.82 35.85 18.74
CA ALA A 98 -22.54 36.49 17.64
C ALA A 98 -24.05 36.24 17.68
N LEU A 99 -24.49 35.07 18.13
CA LEU A 99 -25.91 34.68 18.12
C LEU A 99 -26.64 34.97 19.45
N ALA A 100 -25.89 35.10 20.55
CA ALA A 100 -26.41 35.44 21.87
C ALA A 100 -27.40 36.63 21.89
N PRO A 101 -27.14 37.78 21.22
CA PRO A 101 -28.08 38.91 21.23
C PRO A 101 -29.37 38.67 20.44
N HIS A 102 -29.42 37.66 19.55
CA HIS A 102 -30.58 37.40 18.70
C HIS A 102 -31.50 36.30 19.24
N THR A 103 -30.92 35.21 19.75
CA THR A 103 -31.67 34.00 20.13
C THR A 103 -31.56 33.65 21.61
N GLY A 104 -30.76 34.40 22.37
CA GLY A 104 -30.40 34.06 23.73
C GLY A 104 -29.30 32.99 23.82
N PRO A 105 -28.61 32.88 24.97
CA PRO A 105 -27.37 32.09 25.10
C PRO A 105 -27.60 30.57 24.93
N LEU A 106 -28.70 30.07 25.48
CA LEU A 106 -28.98 28.62 25.53
C LEU A 106 -29.41 28.08 24.15
N LEU A 107 -30.14 28.88 23.37
CA LEU A 107 -30.55 28.49 22.02
C LEU A 107 -29.38 28.59 21.03
N ALA A 108 -28.49 29.56 21.24
CA ALA A 108 -27.29 29.74 20.42
C ALA A 108 -26.35 28.53 20.48
N THR A 109 -26.11 27.97 21.67
CA THR A 109 -25.24 26.80 21.83
C THR A 109 -25.81 25.57 21.12
N ILE A 110 -27.13 25.34 21.20
CA ILE A 110 -27.80 24.23 20.52
C ILE A 110 -27.64 24.33 19.00
N ILE A 111 -27.85 25.52 18.43
CA ILE A 111 -27.70 25.75 16.98
C ILE A 111 -26.24 25.49 16.56
N VAL A 112 -25.28 26.07 17.27
CA VAL A 112 -23.86 25.93 16.96
C VAL A 112 -23.42 24.47 17.04
N VAL A 113 -23.79 23.75 18.10
CA VAL A 113 -23.49 22.32 18.26
C VAL A 113 -24.12 21.50 17.14
N ALA A 114 -25.38 21.76 16.78
CA ALA A 114 -26.05 21.06 15.67
C ALA A 114 -25.31 21.26 14.34
N VAL A 115 -24.88 22.49 14.03
CA VAL A 115 -24.11 22.80 12.81
C VAL A 115 -22.74 22.11 12.83
N LEU A 116 -22.02 22.16 13.96
CA LEU A 116 -20.72 21.51 14.12
C LEU A 116 -20.82 19.99 13.96
N LEU A 117 -21.84 19.37 14.53
CA LEU A 117 -22.11 17.93 14.36
C LEU A 117 -22.41 17.58 12.91
N LEU A 118 -23.15 18.45 12.20
CA LEU A 118 -23.47 18.26 10.79
C LEU A 118 -22.21 18.33 9.92
N ILE A 119 -21.33 19.31 10.18
CA ILE A 119 -20.03 19.44 9.52
C ILE A 119 -19.14 18.23 9.84
N ALA A 120 -19.05 17.81 11.10
CA ALA A 120 -18.26 16.66 11.52
C ALA A 120 -18.77 15.36 10.89
N ALA A 121 -20.09 15.18 10.81
CA ALA A 121 -20.71 14.04 10.14
C ALA A 121 -20.40 14.04 8.64
N LEU A 122 -20.45 15.20 7.97
CA LEU A 122 -20.06 15.34 6.57
C LEU A 122 -18.59 15.05 6.33
N ALA A 123 -17.70 15.58 7.17
CA ALA A 123 -16.27 15.33 7.10
C ALA A 123 -15.96 13.84 7.31
N GLY A 124 -16.53 13.22 8.33
CA GLY A 124 -16.41 11.78 8.59
C GLY A 124 -17.01 10.93 7.47
N TRP A 125 -18.12 11.36 6.88
CA TRP A 125 -18.71 10.68 5.73
C TRP A 125 -17.84 10.79 4.46
N ARG A 126 -17.25 11.96 4.19
CA ARG A 126 -16.30 12.14 3.07
C ARG A 126 -15.07 11.24 3.24
N ALA A 127 -14.52 11.18 4.45
CA ALA A 127 -13.38 10.32 4.76
C ALA A 127 -13.73 8.84 4.56
N ARG A 128 -14.91 8.40 5.01
CA ARG A 128 -15.41 7.03 4.80
C ARG A 128 -15.61 6.68 3.33
N ARG A 129 -16.10 7.62 2.51
CA ARG A 129 -16.28 7.40 1.07
C ARG A 129 -14.94 7.18 0.36
N ALA A 130 -13.94 8.00 0.66
CA ALA A 130 -12.60 7.85 0.11
C ALA A 130 -11.96 6.49 0.47
N TYR A 131 -12.16 6.02 1.71
CA TYR A 131 -11.74 4.67 2.13
C TYR A 131 -12.53 3.55 1.46
N GLY A 132 -13.82 3.78 1.18
CA GLY A 132 -14.70 2.83 0.49
C GLY A 132 -14.22 2.51 -0.91
N ASP A 133 -13.87 3.52 -1.71
CA ASP A 133 -13.41 3.34 -3.09
C ASP A 133 -12.14 2.47 -3.17
N ILE A 134 -11.15 2.74 -2.31
CA ILE A 134 -9.89 1.97 -2.23
C ILE A 134 -10.18 0.51 -1.90
N ARG A 135 -11.06 0.26 -0.91
CA ARG A 135 -11.46 -1.10 -0.53
C ARG A 135 -12.23 -1.81 -1.63
N THR A 136 -13.11 -1.10 -2.34
CA THR A 136 -13.88 -1.70 -3.44
C THR A 136 -13.03 -1.96 -4.67
N ALA A 137 -12.05 -1.12 -4.98
CA ALA A 137 -11.09 -1.36 -6.06
C ALA A 137 -10.23 -2.59 -5.76
N LEU A 138 -9.67 -2.68 -4.55
CA LEU A 138 -8.87 -3.83 -4.12
C LEU A 138 -9.68 -5.13 -4.10
N ARG A 139 -10.93 -5.08 -3.59
CA ARG A 139 -11.82 -6.25 -3.59
C ARG A 139 -12.14 -6.70 -5.02
N ARG A 140 -12.30 -5.78 -5.96
CA ARG A 140 -12.65 -6.11 -7.34
C ARG A 140 -11.47 -6.73 -8.08
N ASP A 141 -10.26 -6.24 -7.81
CA ASP A 141 -9.01 -6.81 -8.28
C ASP A 141 -8.87 -8.27 -7.79
N LEU A 142 -8.99 -8.48 -6.47
CA LEU A 142 -8.89 -9.81 -5.84
C LEU A 142 -9.96 -10.82 -6.28
N VAL A 143 -11.15 -10.35 -6.70
CA VAL A 143 -12.24 -11.23 -7.15
C VAL A 143 -12.14 -11.53 -8.65
N ASN A 144 -11.61 -10.61 -9.45
CA ASN A 144 -11.45 -10.80 -10.89
C ASN A 144 -10.31 -11.78 -11.23
N GLU A 145 -9.30 -11.87 -10.37
CA GLU A 145 -8.17 -12.79 -10.55
C GLU A 145 -8.51 -14.26 -10.25
N GLY A 146 -9.62 -14.54 -9.54
CA GLY A 146 -10.04 -15.90 -9.19
C GLY A 146 -11.09 -16.54 -10.11
N VAL A 147 -11.46 -15.89 -11.21
CA VAL A 147 -12.53 -16.35 -12.14
C VAL A 147 -11.98 -16.83 -13.50
N ASP A 148 -10.68 -16.61 -13.76
CA ASP A 148 -10.04 -16.95 -15.04
C ASP A 148 -9.32 -18.33 -15.05
N ASP A 149 -9.51 -19.19 -14.04
CA ASP A 149 -9.05 -20.61 -14.05
C ASP A 149 -10.23 -21.62 -13.98
#